data_AF-A0A1H6VWB0-F1
#
_entry.id   AF-A0A1H6VWB0-F1
#
_cell.length_a   1.000
_cell.length_b   1.000
_cell.length_c   1.000
_cell.angle_alpha   90.00
_cell.angle_beta   90.00
_cell.angle_gamma   90.00
#
_symmetry.space_group_name_H-M   'P 1'
#
loop_
_entity.id
_entity.type
_entity.pdbx_description
1 polymer ?
#
loop_
_entity_poly.entity_id
_entity_poly.type
_entity_poly.pdbx_seq_one_letter_code
_entity_poly.pdbx_strand_id
1 'polypeptide(L)'
;MANRAYLFNTSIPVCNRAQLDEALVRDGSLYAEVAEGANQIPVIWFFCFRREDLIPAAFSFRQNGSVVQQKVLLPCVPVEKAVRNLVEARAWFEAFVGDSALVEDYWQAAVESLQGLALPLLVMDPTEVFLLNDPEEDARTFVTALQGGEAAFEAIRQLSFYEQHQPPYAYKEFMSGAALDHRGRRRNSAALLGGFVVPRAVAVDAAPLPAPAPAPVSPDFTHRSVPSITVERAPSSISFDAAAAMASARRACAPRDSHEKKGEAEPKPWWKIW
;
A
#
# COMPACT_ATOMS: atom_id res chain seq x y z
N MET A 1 15.39 3.21 8.91
CA MET A 1 14.28 2.60 8.15
C MET A 1 14.69 2.60 6.69
N ALA A 2 14.29 1.57 5.94
CA ALA A 2 14.72 1.41 4.56
C ALA A 2 13.77 2.09 3.54
N ASN A 3 12.69 2.72 4.02
CA ASN A 3 11.72 3.52 3.27
C ASN A 3 11.18 2.76 2.05
N ARG A 4 10.52 1.64 2.31
CA ARG A 4 10.11 0.68 1.29
C ARG A 4 8.60 0.72 1.03
N ALA A 5 8.23 0.53 -0.22
CA ALA A 5 6.89 0.08 -0.59
C ALA A 5 6.95 -1.41 -0.94
N TYR A 6 5.92 -2.16 -0.57
CA TYR A 6 5.85 -3.59 -0.83
C TYR A 6 4.59 -3.96 -1.60
N LEU A 7 4.71 -4.97 -2.46
CA LEU A 7 3.58 -5.77 -2.90
C LEU A 7 3.65 -7.14 -2.24
N PHE A 8 2.52 -7.56 -1.68
CA PHE A 8 2.36 -8.90 -1.16
C PHE A 8 1.31 -9.67 -1.95
N ASN A 9 1.60 -10.93 -2.22
CA ASN A 9 0.63 -11.91 -2.67
C ASN A 9 0.17 -12.72 -1.45
N THR A 10 -1.13 -12.78 -1.18
CA THR A 10 -1.66 -13.26 0.10
C THR A 10 -3.00 -13.99 -0.08
N SER A 11 -3.36 -14.82 0.89
CA SER A 11 -4.69 -15.44 0.97
C SER A 11 -5.70 -14.65 1.80
N ILE A 12 -5.29 -13.55 2.44
CA ILE A 12 -6.13 -12.76 3.36
C ILE A 12 -6.18 -11.28 2.98
N PRO A 13 -7.30 -10.58 3.22
CA PRO A 13 -7.49 -9.18 2.81
C PRO A 13 -6.86 -8.21 3.82
N VAL A 14 -5.54 -8.26 3.95
CA VAL A 14 -4.75 -7.47 4.90
C VAL A 14 -3.62 -6.78 4.16
N CYS A 15 -3.49 -5.45 4.31
CA CYS A 15 -2.62 -4.64 3.45
C CYS A 15 -1.30 -4.20 4.08
N ASN A 16 -1.04 -4.43 5.37
CA ASN A 16 0.23 -4.04 5.99
C ASN A 16 1.03 -5.24 6.47
N ARG A 17 2.37 -5.11 6.41
CA ARG A 17 3.30 -6.19 6.74
C ARG A 17 3.12 -6.72 8.16
N ALA A 18 2.95 -5.85 9.14
CA ALA A 18 2.81 -6.24 10.55
C ALA A 18 1.60 -7.16 10.76
N GLN A 19 0.46 -6.85 10.15
CA GLN A 19 -0.74 -7.68 10.25
C GLN A 19 -0.61 -9.00 9.47
N LEU A 20 0.13 -9.01 8.36
CA LEU A 20 0.45 -10.25 7.63
C LEU A 20 1.34 -11.17 8.49
N ASP A 21 2.36 -10.62 9.14
CA ASP A 21 3.23 -11.35 10.08
C ASP A 21 2.42 -11.91 11.27
N GLU A 22 1.52 -11.12 11.84
CA GLU A 22 0.63 -11.58 12.91
C GLU A 22 -0.31 -12.71 12.45
N ALA A 23 -0.87 -12.62 11.25
CA ALA A 23 -1.76 -13.65 10.72
C ALA A 23 -1.00 -14.96 10.45
N LEU A 24 0.20 -14.87 9.88
CA LEU A 24 1.07 -16.03 9.67
C LEU A 24 1.33 -16.77 10.98
N VAL A 25 1.61 -16.05 12.08
CA VAL A 25 1.84 -16.65 13.41
C VAL A 25 0.55 -17.19 14.03
N ARG A 26 -0.57 -16.45 13.91
CA ARG A 26 -1.83 -16.77 14.59
C ARG A 26 -2.56 -17.97 13.98
N ASP A 27 -2.65 -18.02 12.67
CA ASP A 27 -3.51 -18.97 11.94
C ASP A 27 -2.84 -19.62 10.72
N GLY A 28 -1.55 -19.35 10.49
CA GLY A 28 -0.79 -19.94 9.39
C GLY A 28 -1.14 -19.34 8.03
N SER A 29 -1.78 -18.16 7.99
CA SER A 29 -2.07 -17.47 6.74
C SER A 29 -0.80 -17.21 5.93
N LEU A 30 -0.80 -17.71 4.69
CA LEU A 30 0.35 -17.60 3.80
C LEU A 30 0.35 -16.25 3.10
N TYR A 31 1.54 -15.66 3.01
CA TYR A 31 1.79 -14.52 2.14
C TYR A 31 3.23 -14.59 1.60
N ALA A 32 3.47 -13.91 0.48
CA ALA A 32 4.79 -13.74 -0.10
C ALA A 32 5.00 -12.27 -0.45
N GLU A 33 6.18 -11.74 -0.14
CA GLU A 33 6.66 -10.48 -0.70
C GLU A 33 7.06 -10.74 -2.15
N VAL A 34 6.37 -10.09 -3.10
CA VAL A 34 6.53 -10.35 -4.53
C VAL A 34 7.19 -9.21 -5.27
N ALA A 35 7.19 -8.02 -4.68
CA ALA A 35 7.92 -6.88 -5.21
C ALA A 35 8.23 -5.85 -4.13
N GLU A 36 9.31 -5.10 -4.33
CA GLU A 36 9.75 -4.03 -3.45
C GLU A 36 10.09 -2.76 -4.26
N GLY A 37 9.68 -1.60 -3.76
CA GLY A 37 10.12 -0.28 -4.22
C GLY A 37 10.95 0.41 -3.14
N ALA A 38 12.20 0.76 -3.45
CA ALA A 38 13.09 1.45 -2.53
C ALA A 38 12.98 2.98 -2.66
N ASN A 39 12.53 3.65 -1.61
CA ASN A 39 12.26 5.09 -1.53
C ASN A 39 11.24 5.61 -2.57
N GLN A 40 10.41 4.74 -3.14
CA GLN A 40 9.40 5.11 -4.13
C GLN A 40 8.35 4.00 -4.26
N ILE A 41 7.17 4.34 -4.78
CA ILE A 41 6.19 3.36 -5.25
C ILE A 41 6.37 3.20 -6.77
N PRO A 42 6.69 1.99 -7.29
CA PRO A 42 6.82 1.78 -8.72
C PRO A 42 5.57 2.17 -9.51
N VAL A 43 5.76 2.85 -10.65
CA VAL A 43 4.70 3.41 -11.50
C VAL A 43 3.69 2.33 -11.89
N ILE A 44 4.17 1.15 -12.26
CA ILE A 44 3.31 0.06 -12.75
C ILE A 44 2.32 -0.43 -11.70
N TRP A 45 2.65 -0.28 -10.41
CA TRP A 45 1.78 -0.72 -9.33
C TRP A 45 0.50 0.11 -9.25
N PHE A 46 0.55 1.42 -9.56
CA PHE A 46 -0.65 2.26 -9.57
C PHE A 46 -1.67 1.82 -10.63
N PHE A 47 -1.21 1.17 -11.71
CA PHE A 47 -2.08 0.67 -12.77
C PHE A 47 -2.72 -0.69 -12.42
N CYS A 48 -2.21 -1.42 -11.43
CA CYS A 48 -2.78 -2.67 -10.94
C CYS A 48 -4.05 -2.48 -10.10
N PHE A 49 -4.23 -1.31 -9.49
CA PHE A 49 -5.31 -1.04 -8.54
C PHE A 49 -6.20 0.11 -9.01
N ARG A 50 -7.38 0.20 -8.40
CA ARG A 50 -8.32 1.32 -8.56
C ARG A 50 -8.76 1.83 -7.19
N ARG A 51 -9.37 3.01 -7.18
CA ARG A 51 -9.87 3.64 -5.95
C ARG A 51 -10.87 2.77 -5.20
N GLU A 52 -11.70 1.99 -5.89
CA GLU A 52 -12.65 1.07 -5.28
C GLU A 52 -12.01 -0.16 -4.62
N ASP A 53 -10.74 -0.45 -4.90
CA ASP A 53 -9.99 -1.56 -4.29
C ASP A 53 -9.42 -1.21 -2.91
N LEU A 54 -9.64 0.03 -2.46
CA LEU A 54 -9.12 0.54 -1.21
C LEU A 54 -9.90 0.02 -0.01
N ILE A 55 -9.18 -0.61 0.93
CA ILE A 55 -9.73 -1.02 2.23
C ILE A 55 -9.12 -0.21 3.37
N PRO A 56 -9.87 0.00 4.48
CA PRO A 56 -9.33 0.65 5.67
C PRO A 56 -8.17 -0.15 6.26
N ALA A 57 -7.07 0.54 6.55
CA ALA A 57 -5.93 0.01 7.26
C ALA A 57 -5.44 1.01 8.31
N ALA A 58 -4.60 0.55 9.22
CA ALA A 58 -3.91 1.41 10.16
C ALA A 58 -2.45 0.97 10.26
N PHE A 59 -1.54 1.93 10.39
CA PHE A 59 -0.15 1.65 10.71
C PHE A 59 0.30 2.54 11.87
N SER A 60 1.30 2.05 12.60
CA SER A 60 1.86 2.73 13.75
C SER A 60 3.28 3.19 13.43
N PHE A 61 3.60 4.44 13.75
CA PHE A 61 4.95 4.97 13.62
C PHE A 61 5.33 5.82 14.84
N ARG A 62 6.63 6.08 15.03
CA ARG A 62 7.11 6.92 16.13
C ARG A 62 7.27 8.36 15.65
N GLN A 63 6.63 9.29 16.34
CA GLN A 63 6.78 10.73 16.14
C GLN A 63 7.06 11.39 17.50
N ASN A 64 8.17 12.11 17.60
CA ASN A 64 8.58 12.82 18.82
C ASN A 64 8.60 11.93 20.09
N GLY A 65 9.00 10.65 19.93
CA GLY A 65 9.07 9.68 21.03
C GLY A 65 7.74 8.99 21.37
N SER A 66 6.61 9.44 20.80
CA SER A 66 5.29 8.83 20.96
C SER A 66 4.96 7.90 19.79
N VAL A 67 4.21 6.83 20.06
CA VAL A 67 3.63 5.99 18.99
C VAL A 67 2.34 6.64 18.52
N VAL A 68 2.30 7.00 17.25
CA VAL A 68 1.13 7.55 16.57
C VAL A 68 0.52 6.45 15.71
N GLN A 69 -0.79 6.29 15.77
CA GLN A 69 -1.55 5.45 14.86
C GLN A 69 -2.21 6.31 13.79
N GLN A 70 -1.98 6.00 12.53
CA GLN A 70 -2.62 6.66 11.41
C GLN A 70 -3.51 5.69 10.66
N LYS A 71 -4.74 6.15 10.38
CA LYS A 71 -5.70 5.42 9.55
C LYS A 71 -5.50 5.84 8.10
N VAL A 72 -5.37 4.86 7.22
CA VAL A 72 -5.17 5.05 5.78
C VAL A 72 -6.04 4.09 4.99
N LEU A 73 -6.10 4.33 3.68
CA LEU A 73 -6.74 3.43 2.72
C LEU A 73 -5.65 2.78 1.88
N LEU A 74 -5.59 1.45 1.89
CA LEU A 74 -4.59 0.67 1.15
C LEU A 74 -5.28 -0.32 0.21
N PRO A 75 -4.71 -0.60 -0.98
CA PRO A 75 -5.40 -1.38 -1.98
C PRO A 75 -5.25 -2.89 -1.73
N CYS A 76 -6.35 -3.61 -1.90
CA CYS A 76 -6.42 -5.06 -1.84
C CYS A 76 -7.35 -5.57 -2.94
N VAL A 77 -6.84 -6.43 -3.82
CA VAL A 77 -7.59 -6.85 -5.00
C VAL A 77 -7.29 -8.31 -5.35
N PRO A 78 -8.23 -9.06 -5.96
CA PRO A 78 -7.88 -10.34 -6.57
C PRO A 78 -6.81 -10.19 -7.65
N VAL A 79 -5.86 -11.12 -7.72
CA VAL A 79 -4.76 -11.11 -8.71
C VAL A 79 -5.30 -11.02 -10.13
N GLU A 80 -6.38 -11.74 -10.45
CA GLU A 80 -7.00 -11.70 -11.78
C GLU A 80 -7.53 -10.32 -12.12
N LYS A 81 -8.06 -9.59 -11.13
CA LYS A 81 -8.49 -8.21 -11.30
C LYS A 81 -7.29 -7.26 -11.42
N ALA A 82 -6.19 -7.47 -10.68
CA ALA A 82 -4.97 -6.68 -10.84
C ALA A 82 -4.38 -6.82 -12.26
N VAL A 83 -4.30 -8.05 -12.79
CA VAL A 83 -3.83 -8.33 -14.15
C VAL A 83 -4.73 -7.65 -15.18
N ARG A 84 -6.06 -7.76 -15.04
CA ARG A 84 -7.00 -7.08 -15.94
C ARG A 84 -6.87 -5.55 -15.87
N ASN A 85 -6.84 -4.99 -14.66
CA ASN A 85 -6.67 -3.56 -14.43
C ASN A 85 -5.38 -3.04 -15.09
N LEU A 86 -4.29 -3.81 -14.97
CA LEU A 86 -3.04 -3.53 -15.65
C LEU A 86 -3.32 -3.55 -17.15
N VAL A 87 -3.64 -4.69 -17.76
CA VAL A 87 -3.87 -4.83 -19.22
C VAL A 87 -4.74 -3.71 -19.82
N GLU A 88 -5.86 -3.37 -19.18
CA GLU A 88 -6.77 -2.29 -19.63
C GLU A 88 -6.15 -0.88 -19.54
N ALA A 89 -5.23 -0.66 -18.62
CA ALA A 89 -4.55 0.62 -18.42
C ALA A 89 -3.34 0.83 -19.33
N ARG A 90 -3.06 -0.07 -20.29
CA ARG A 90 -1.90 0.04 -21.19
C ARG A 90 -1.78 1.41 -21.86
N ALA A 91 -2.88 1.92 -22.41
CA ALA A 91 -2.89 3.23 -23.08
C ALA A 91 -2.55 4.38 -22.11
N TRP A 92 -2.97 4.29 -20.85
CA TRP A 92 -2.63 5.27 -19.82
C TRP A 92 -1.16 5.16 -19.40
N PHE A 93 -0.63 3.95 -19.32
CA PHE A 93 0.79 3.73 -19.03
C PHE A 93 1.68 4.28 -20.16
N GLU A 94 1.31 4.03 -21.42
CA GLU A 94 1.98 4.60 -22.59
C GLU A 94 1.93 6.14 -22.57
N ALA A 95 0.76 6.72 -22.30
CA ALA A 95 0.58 8.17 -22.19
C ALA A 95 1.39 8.77 -21.02
N PHE A 96 1.52 8.06 -19.90
CA PHE A 96 2.31 8.50 -18.75
C PHE A 96 3.81 8.59 -19.07
N VAL A 97 4.34 7.56 -19.74
CA VAL A 97 5.77 7.45 -20.09
C VAL A 97 6.11 8.37 -21.27
N GLY A 98 5.20 8.52 -22.24
CA GLY A 98 5.36 9.39 -23.40
C GLY A 98 6.18 8.78 -24.55
N ASP A 99 6.55 7.50 -24.45
CA ASP A 99 7.27 6.77 -25.51
C ASP A 99 6.80 5.31 -25.57
N SER A 100 6.01 4.98 -26.59
CA SER A 100 5.45 3.64 -26.77
C SER A 100 6.50 2.56 -27.02
N ALA A 101 7.64 2.90 -27.63
CA ALA A 101 8.69 1.94 -27.94
C ALA A 101 9.42 1.47 -26.67
N LEU A 102 9.49 2.32 -25.65
CA LEU A 102 10.12 1.99 -24.37
C LEU A 102 9.18 1.24 -23.43
N VAL A 103 7.86 1.33 -23.62
CA VAL A 103 6.85 0.84 -22.68
C VAL A 103 6.62 -0.67 -22.75
N GLU A 104 6.65 -1.26 -23.95
CA GLU A 104 6.23 -2.65 -24.17
C GLU A 104 6.91 -3.65 -23.25
N ASP A 105 8.25 -3.63 -23.20
CA ASP A 105 9.02 -4.63 -22.44
C ASP A 105 8.79 -4.49 -20.92
N TYR A 106 8.69 -3.26 -20.39
CA TYR A 106 8.37 -3.02 -18.98
C TYR A 106 6.97 -3.52 -18.63
N TRP A 107 6.02 -3.23 -19.52
CA TRP A 107 4.63 -3.63 -19.35
C TRP A 107 4.47 -5.14 -19.33
N GLN A 108 5.01 -5.80 -20.35
CA GLN A 108 4.93 -7.24 -20.52
C GLN A 108 5.57 -7.98 -19.33
N ALA A 109 6.74 -7.53 -18.88
CA ALA A 109 7.41 -8.11 -17.71
C ALA A 109 6.55 -8.01 -16.44
N ALA A 110 5.83 -6.91 -16.23
CA ALA A 110 4.95 -6.74 -15.07
C ALA A 110 3.71 -7.63 -15.17
N VAL A 111 3.08 -7.73 -16.35
CA VAL A 111 1.93 -8.63 -16.59
C VAL A 111 2.32 -10.09 -16.31
N GLU A 112 3.44 -10.55 -16.85
CA GLU A 112 3.94 -11.91 -16.64
C GLU A 112 4.22 -12.19 -15.16
N SER A 113 4.83 -11.22 -14.46
CA SER A 113 5.12 -11.33 -13.03
C SER A 113 3.85 -11.49 -12.19
N LEU A 114 2.78 -10.76 -12.52
CA LEU A 114 1.49 -10.86 -11.82
C LEU A 114 0.75 -12.17 -12.13
N GLN A 115 0.82 -12.65 -13.38
CA GLN A 115 0.18 -13.92 -13.76
C GLN A 115 0.81 -15.14 -13.10
N GLY A 116 2.08 -15.05 -12.69
CA GLY A 116 2.82 -16.12 -12.00
C GLY A 116 2.54 -16.24 -10.49
N LEU A 117 1.66 -15.39 -9.93
CA LEU A 117 1.39 -15.37 -8.50
C LEU A 117 0.49 -16.54 -8.05
N ALA A 118 0.82 -17.13 -6.90
CA ALA A 118 0.20 -18.39 -6.45
C ALA A 118 -1.03 -18.19 -5.54
N LEU A 119 -1.10 -17.07 -4.83
CA LEU A 119 -2.18 -16.75 -3.90
C LEU A 119 -3.21 -15.81 -4.56
N PRO A 120 -4.46 -15.80 -4.09
CA PRO A 120 -5.56 -15.16 -4.84
C PRO A 120 -5.57 -13.62 -4.74
N LEU A 121 -4.93 -13.03 -3.73
CA LEU A 121 -4.98 -11.58 -3.50
C LEU A 121 -3.62 -10.92 -3.73
N LEU A 122 -3.66 -9.71 -4.26
CA LEU A 122 -2.55 -8.77 -4.34
C LEU A 122 -2.87 -7.57 -3.45
N VAL A 123 -1.93 -7.21 -2.57
CA VAL A 123 -2.04 -6.06 -1.67
C VAL A 123 -0.79 -5.20 -1.77
N MET A 124 -0.94 -3.89 -1.54
CA MET A 124 0.19 -2.95 -1.48
C MET A 124 0.32 -2.32 -0.09
N ASP A 125 1.55 -2.31 0.42
CA ASP A 125 1.94 -1.57 1.62
C ASP A 125 2.94 -0.46 1.25
N PRO A 126 2.48 0.78 1.01
CA PRO A 126 3.34 1.94 0.74
C PRO A 126 3.70 2.74 2.00
N THR A 127 3.37 2.24 3.21
CA THR A 127 3.35 3.08 4.41
C THR A 127 4.72 3.66 4.80
N GLU A 128 5.83 2.95 4.56
CA GLU A 128 7.15 3.53 4.82
C GLU A 128 7.52 4.64 3.83
N VAL A 129 6.96 4.64 2.62
CA VAL A 129 7.16 5.74 1.64
C VAL A 129 6.43 7.00 2.10
N PHE A 130 5.24 6.88 2.69
CA PHE A 130 4.51 8.02 3.25
C PHE A 130 5.30 8.72 4.38
N LEU A 131 6.15 7.97 5.09
CA LEU A 131 7.01 8.49 6.16
C LEU A 131 8.21 9.30 5.65
N LEU A 132 8.45 9.36 4.34
CA LEU A 132 9.51 10.19 3.76
C LEU A 132 9.20 11.69 3.87
N ASN A 133 7.92 12.06 3.81
CA ASN A 133 7.46 13.45 3.83
C ASN A 133 6.40 13.63 4.92
N ASP A 134 5.21 14.11 4.56
CA ASP A 134 4.04 14.20 5.40
C ASP A 134 3.15 12.96 5.16
N PRO A 135 2.99 12.07 6.16
CA PRO A 135 2.24 10.84 5.99
C PRO A 135 0.76 11.04 5.66
N GLU A 136 0.15 12.15 6.09
CA GLU A 136 -1.25 12.44 5.80
C GLU A 136 -1.43 12.99 4.39
N GLU A 137 -0.51 13.86 3.95
CA GLU A 137 -0.48 14.38 2.60
C GLU A 137 -0.22 13.27 1.57
N ASP A 138 0.82 12.46 1.78
CA ASP A 138 1.17 11.38 0.87
C ASP A 138 0.07 10.31 0.80
N ALA A 139 -0.65 10.04 1.91
CA ALA A 139 -1.81 9.16 1.88
C ALA A 139 -2.97 9.74 1.02
N ARG A 140 -3.18 11.07 1.02
CA ARG A 140 -4.18 11.71 0.14
C ARG A 140 -3.74 11.70 -1.32
N THR A 141 -2.46 11.97 -1.58
CA THR A 141 -1.85 11.87 -2.91
C THR A 141 -1.98 10.46 -3.46
N PHE A 142 -1.76 9.44 -2.62
CA PHE A 142 -1.88 8.04 -2.99
C PHE A 142 -3.30 7.66 -3.45
N VAL A 143 -4.33 8.10 -2.73
CA VAL A 143 -5.73 7.89 -3.16
C VAL A 143 -6.00 8.58 -4.50
N THR A 144 -5.38 9.74 -4.76
CA THR A 144 -5.50 10.46 -6.03
C THR A 144 -4.83 9.70 -7.17
N ALA A 145 -3.65 9.12 -6.92
CA ALA A 145 -2.92 8.31 -7.89
C ALA A 145 -3.71 7.06 -8.36
N LEU A 146 -4.66 6.56 -7.55
CA LEU A 146 -5.50 5.41 -7.87
C LEU A 146 -6.84 5.75 -8.55
N GLN A 147 -7.09 7.03 -8.87
CA GLN A 147 -8.31 7.44 -9.59
C GLN A 147 -8.29 7.01 -11.07
N GLY A 148 -7.12 6.71 -11.62
CA GLY A 148 -6.93 6.37 -13.03
C GLY A 148 -6.96 7.59 -13.96
N GLY A 149 -6.55 7.36 -15.22
CA GLY A 149 -6.48 8.39 -16.26
C GLY A 149 -5.39 9.45 -16.02
N GLU A 150 -5.39 10.49 -16.86
CA GLU A 150 -4.39 11.56 -16.83
C GLU A 150 -4.40 12.37 -15.53
N ALA A 151 -5.57 12.51 -14.87
CA ALA A 151 -5.69 13.24 -13.62
C ALA A 151 -4.84 12.63 -12.48
N ALA A 152 -4.51 11.34 -12.58
CA ALA A 152 -3.66 10.64 -11.62
C ALA A 152 -2.16 10.86 -11.86
N PHE A 153 -1.74 11.34 -13.04
CA PHE A 153 -0.33 11.32 -13.44
C PHE A 153 0.58 12.12 -12.52
N GLU A 154 0.13 13.28 -12.06
CA GLU A 154 0.97 14.10 -11.17
C GLU A 154 1.17 13.44 -9.80
N ALA A 155 0.11 12.85 -9.25
CA ALA A 155 0.20 12.10 -8.01
C ALA A 155 1.10 10.85 -8.15
N ILE A 156 1.05 10.17 -9.30
CA ILE A 156 1.94 9.04 -9.61
C ILE A 156 3.39 9.54 -9.65
N ARG A 157 3.70 10.62 -10.37
CA ARG A 157 5.06 11.18 -10.44
C ARG A 157 5.62 11.54 -9.07
N GLN A 158 4.80 12.16 -8.22
CA GLN A 158 5.18 12.55 -6.87
C GLN A 158 5.61 11.33 -6.04
N LEU A 159 4.83 10.25 -6.04
CA LEU A 159 5.07 9.07 -5.20
C LEU A 159 6.07 8.07 -5.79
N SER A 160 6.25 8.07 -7.12
CA SER A 160 7.22 7.21 -7.80
C SER A 160 8.55 7.91 -8.08
N PHE A 161 8.66 9.21 -7.76
CA PHE A 161 9.76 10.09 -8.15
C PHE A 161 10.11 10.03 -9.65
N TYR A 162 9.10 9.85 -10.50
CA TYR A 162 9.30 9.83 -11.95
C TYR A 162 9.54 11.26 -12.45
N GLU A 163 10.72 11.49 -13.04
CA GLU A 163 11.13 12.79 -13.54
C GLU A 163 10.50 13.09 -14.90
N GLN A 164 9.71 14.16 -14.98
CA GLN A 164 9.15 14.59 -16.25
C GLN A 164 10.26 14.95 -17.25
N HIS A 165 10.02 14.66 -18.53
CA HIS A 165 10.93 14.96 -19.66
C HIS A 165 12.24 14.15 -19.71
N GLN A 166 12.42 13.17 -18.82
CA GLN A 166 13.54 12.23 -18.88
C GLN A 166 13.04 10.88 -19.38
N PRO A 167 13.38 10.42 -20.60
CA PRO A 167 12.94 9.11 -21.05
C PRO A 167 13.65 8.01 -20.24
N PRO A 168 12.98 6.89 -19.90
CA PRO A 168 13.67 5.75 -19.33
C PRO A 168 14.72 5.19 -20.33
N TYR A 169 15.56 4.27 -19.86
CA TYR A 169 16.33 3.40 -20.73
C TYR A 169 15.41 2.34 -21.33
N ALA A 170 15.81 1.76 -22.47
CA ALA A 170 15.14 0.57 -22.95
C ALA A 170 15.30 -0.54 -21.90
N TYR A 171 14.26 -1.37 -21.70
CA TYR A 171 14.25 -2.39 -20.66
C TYR A 171 15.51 -3.27 -20.68
N LYS A 172 15.88 -3.80 -21.85
CA LYS A 172 17.07 -4.64 -22.02
C LYS A 172 18.38 -3.91 -21.70
N GLU A 173 18.47 -2.64 -22.07
CA GLU A 173 19.63 -1.81 -21.74
C GLU A 173 19.74 -1.62 -20.22
N PHE A 174 18.62 -1.30 -19.56
CA PHE A 174 18.57 -1.14 -18.10
C PHE A 174 18.96 -2.42 -17.35
N MET A 175 18.44 -3.56 -17.81
CA MET A 175 18.68 -4.86 -17.19
C MET A 175 20.06 -5.47 -17.51
N SER A 176 20.77 -4.94 -18.51
CA SER A 176 22.08 -5.47 -18.93
C SER A 176 23.19 -5.27 -17.89
N GLY A 177 22.98 -4.41 -16.89
CA GLY A 177 24.01 -4.03 -15.92
C GLY A 177 25.12 -3.16 -16.54
N ALA A 178 24.92 -2.64 -17.75
CA ALA A 178 25.82 -1.68 -18.36
C ALA A 178 26.01 -0.43 -17.48
N ALA A 179 27.14 0.25 -17.64
CA ALA A 179 27.38 1.51 -16.96
C ALA A 179 26.45 2.60 -17.52
N LEU A 180 25.30 2.80 -16.88
CA LEU A 180 24.33 3.84 -17.21
C LEU A 180 24.70 5.14 -16.48
N ASP A 181 25.00 6.19 -17.23
CA ASP A 181 25.54 7.46 -16.73
C ASP A 181 24.45 8.48 -16.35
N HIS A 182 23.32 8.46 -17.03
CA HIS A 182 22.27 9.47 -16.84
C HIS A 182 21.39 9.17 -15.63
N ARG A 183 21.49 10.00 -14.58
CA ARG A 183 20.75 9.84 -13.31
C ARG A 183 19.23 9.83 -13.50
N GLY A 184 18.66 10.81 -14.22
CA GLY A 184 17.22 10.91 -14.42
C GLY A 184 16.62 9.70 -15.15
N ARG A 185 17.21 9.32 -16.30
CA ARG A 185 16.86 8.10 -17.03
C ARG A 185 16.94 6.83 -16.17
N ARG A 186 17.99 6.67 -15.33
CA ARG A 186 18.09 5.55 -14.38
C ARG A 186 16.95 5.53 -13.38
N ARG A 187 16.61 6.69 -12.80
CA ARG A 187 15.50 6.81 -11.84
C ARG A 187 14.18 6.44 -12.49
N ASN A 188 13.89 6.96 -13.68
CA ASN A 188 12.66 6.63 -14.40
C ASN A 188 12.59 5.16 -14.77
N SER A 189 13.71 4.57 -15.22
CA SER A 189 13.79 3.13 -15.50
C SER A 189 13.51 2.27 -14.26
N ALA A 190 14.07 2.66 -13.11
CA ALA A 190 13.80 1.99 -11.83
C ALA A 190 12.34 2.14 -11.39
N ALA A 191 11.73 3.31 -11.62
CA ALA A 191 10.32 3.56 -11.33
C ALA A 191 9.39 2.72 -12.21
N LEU A 192 9.80 2.35 -13.43
CA LEU A 192 9.01 1.49 -14.33
C LEU A 192 9.20 -0.01 -14.10
N LEU A 193 10.33 -0.47 -13.53
CA LEU A 193 10.68 -1.90 -13.43
C LEU A 193 9.68 -2.74 -12.61
N GLY A 194 8.89 -2.11 -11.75
CA GLY A 194 7.94 -2.81 -10.87
C GLY A 194 8.57 -3.57 -9.71
N GLY A 195 9.89 -3.79 -9.71
CA GLY A 195 10.62 -4.37 -8.58
C GLY A 195 10.23 -5.81 -8.25
N PHE A 196 9.60 -6.53 -9.19
CA PHE A 196 9.17 -7.91 -9.00
C PHE A 196 10.37 -8.81 -8.75
N VAL A 197 10.27 -9.62 -7.71
CA VAL A 197 11.26 -10.64 -7.36
C VAL A 197 10.64 -12.02 -7.54
N VAL A 198 11.46 -13.03 -7.84
CA VAL A 198 11.00 -14.42 -7.83
C VAL A 198 10.43 -14.69 -6.42
N PRO A 199 9.15 -15.08 -6.29
CA PRO A 199 8.52 -15.21 -4.98
C PRO A 199 9.32 -16.17 -4.11
N ARG A 200 9.95 -15.64 -3.06
CA ARG A 200 10.48 -16.48 -2.00
C ARG A 200 9.34 -16.72 -1.04
N ALA A 201 8.57 -17.78 -1.27
CA ALA A 201 7.50 -18.16 -0.37
C ALA A 201 8.08 -18.23 1.05
N VAL A 202 7.55 -17.42 1.97
CA VAL A 202 7.89 -17.52 3.39
C VAL A 202 7.05 -18.68 3.93
N ALA A 203 7.44 -19.90 3.58
CA ALA A 203 7.04 -21.05 4.35
C ALA A 203 7.89 -21.00 5.62
N VAL A 204 7.28 -20.62 6.75
CA VAL A 204 7.87 -20.96 8.03
C VAL A 204 7.89 -22.49 8.04
N ASP A 205 9.05 -23.10 8.22
CA ASP A 205 9.13 -24.48 8.68
C ASP A 205 8.30 -24.55 9.95
N ALA A 206 7.04 -24.92 9.81
CA ALA A 206 6.11 -25.02 10.93
C ALA A 206 6.73 -26.06 11.84
N ALA A 207 7.34 -25.59 12.94
CA ALA A 207 7.74 -26.48 14.02
C ALA A 207 6.51 -27.36 14.31
N PRO A 208 6.67 -28.69 14.34
CA PRO A 208 5.54 -29.59 14.51
C PRO A 208 4.74 -29.11 15.71
N LEU A 209 3.45 -28.84 15.48
CA LEU A 209 2.52 -28.42 16.53
C LEU A 209 2.77 -29.31 17.75
N PRO A 210 2.98 -28.74 18.95
CA PRO A 210 3.14 -29.53 20.15
C PRO A 210 1.96 -30.49 20.21
N ALA A 211 2.26 -31.79 20.40
CA ALA A 211 1.25 -32.81 20.47
C ALA A 211 0.12 -32.34 21.40
N PRO A 212 -1.15 -32.52 21.01
CA PRO A 212 -2.26 -32.07 21.84
C PRO A 212 -2.06 -32.60 23.25
N ALA A 213 -2.07 -31.69 24.23
CA ALA A 213 -1.98 -32.07 25.62
C ALA A 213 -3.02 -33.18 25.87
N PRO A 214 -2.64 -34.28 26.57
CA PRO A 214 -3.56 -35.37 26.83
C PRO A 214 -4.83 -34.78 27.45
N ALA A 215 -5.98 -35.16 26.88
CA ALA A 215 -7.27 -34.67 27.33
C ALA A 215 -7.34 -34.79 28.86
N PRO A 216 -7.78 -33.74 29.58
CA PRO A 216 -7.94 -33.83 31.01
C PRO A 216 -8.88 -35.00 31.30
N VAL A 217 -8.35 -36.00 32.01
CA VAL A 217 -9.13 -37.14 32.49
C VAL A 217 -10.30 -36.56 33.26
N SER A 218 -11.51 -36.73 32.73
CA SER A 218 -12.72 -36.17 33.34
C SER A 218 -12.83 -36.74 34.75
N PRO A 219 -12.86 -35.91 35.80
CA PRO A 219 -13.22 -36.40 37.12
C PRO A 219 -14.67 -36.86 37.07
N ASP A 220 -14.92 -38.07 37.57
CA ASP A 220 -16.26 -38.64 37.75
C ASP A 220 -17.20 -37.62 38.39
N PHE A 221 -18.16 -37.13 37.59
CA PHE A 221 -19.20 -36.23 38.04
C PHE A 221 -20.27 -37.04 38.77
N THR A 222 -20.07 -37.29 40.06
CA THR A 222 -21.17 -37.70 40.94
C THR A 222 -22.17 -36.54 41.10
N HIS A 223 -23.42 -36.82 40.78
CA HIS A 223 -24.62 -35.98 40.92
C HIS A 223 -24.53 -34.88 41.99
N ARG A 224 -24.54 -33.62 41.56
CA ARG A 224 -24.99 -32.49 42.39
C ARG A 224 -26.17 -31.79 41.74
N SER A 225 -27.25 -31.70 42.51
CA SER A 225 -28.52 -31.05 42.18
C SER A 225 -28.34 -29.57 41.86
N VAL A 226 -28.95 -29.14 40.75
CA VAL A 226 -29.00 -27.75 40.30
C VAL A 226 -30.18 -27.04 41.00
N PRO A 227 -30.00 -25.87 41.64
CA PRO A 227 -31.11 -25.03 42.05
C PRO A 227 -31.62 -24.18 40.88
N SER A 228 -32.95 -24.09 40.78
CA SER A 228 -33.68 -23.30 39.79
C SER A 228 -33.35 -21.80 39.88
N ILE A 229 -32.96 -21.20 38.76
CA ILE A 229 -32.80 -19.75 38.62
C ILE A 229 -34.04 -19.20 37.92
N THR A 230 -34.74 -18.30 38.61
CA THR A 230 -35.87 -17.52 38.11
C THR A 230 -35.35 -16.40 37.20
N VAL A 231 -35.84 -16.32 35.97
CA VAL A 231 -35.51 -15.27 35.00
C VAL A 231 -36.50 -14.12 35.15
N GLU A 232 -36.07 -12.99 35.70
CA GLU A 232 -36.82 -11.73 35.66
C GLU A 232 -36.62 -11.04 34.30
N ARG A 233 -37.75 -10.69 33.67
CA ARG A 233 -37.85 -9.93 32.41
C ARG A 233 -37.59 -8.45 32.67
N ALA A 234 -36.66 -7.84 31.94
CA ALA A 234 -36.55 -6.39 31.82
C ALA A 234 -37.29 -5.87 30.56
N PRO A 235 -37.97 -4.72 30.63
CA PRO A 235 -38.75 -4.18 29.54
C PRO A 235 -37.94 -3.39 28.51
N SER A 236 -38.48 -3.44 27.29
CA SER A 236 -38.18 -2.69 26.08
C SER A 236 -38.39 -1.17 26.20
N SER A 237 -37.47 -0.36 25.65
CA SER A 237 -37.74 0.72 24.67
C SER A 237 -36.58 1.72 24.62
N ILE A 238 -35.92 1.85 23.46
CA ILE A 238 -35.20 3.07 23.09
C ILE A 238 -35.45 3.33 21.59
N SER A 239 -36.23 4.36 21.31
CA SER A 239 -36.33 5.03 20.00
C SER A 239 -35.32 6.16 19.95
N PHE A 240 -34.62 6.35 18.83
CA PHE A 240 -33.97 7.62 18.52
C PHE A 240 -34.07 7.92 17.02
N ASP A 241 -34.91 8.91 16.70
CA ASP A 241 -34.85 9.69 15.47
C ASP A 241 -33.59 10.57 15.50
N ALA A 242 -32.82 10.57 14.41
CA ALA A 242 -31.73 11.51 14.20
C ALA A 242 -31.68 11.93 12.72
N ALA A 243 -32.62 12.81 12.36
CA ALA A 243 -32.58 13.61 11.14
C ALA A 243 -32.60 15.09 11.55
N ALA A 244 -31.43 15.75 11.54
CA ALA A 244 -31.26 17.20 11.33
C ALA A 244 -29.85 17.66 11.78
N ALA A 245 -28.92 17.84 10.84
CA ALA A 245 -27.80 18.79 10.96
C ALA A 245 -27.00 18.89 9.64
N MET A 246 -27.62 19.42 8.59
CA MET A 246 -26.89 19.93 7.42
C MET A 246 -27.47 21.29 7.04
N ALA A 247 -26.94 22.37 7.63
CA ALA A 247 -27.01 23.72 7.09
C ALA A 247 -26.25 24.70 8.00
N SER A 248 -25.00 25.03 7.65
CA SER A 248 -24.44 26.40 7.73
C SER A 248 -22.92 26.37 7.74
N ALA A 249 -22.32 26.77 6.61
CA ALA A 249 -21.19 27.70 6.57
C ALA A 249 -20.67 27.82 5.13
N ARG A 250 -21.36 28.64 4.32
CA ARG A 250 -20.78 29.30 3.15
C ARG A 250 -20.76 30.79 3.45
N ARG A 251 -19.57 31.39 3.34
CA ARG A 251 -19.17 32.81 3.30
C ARG A 251 -17.95 32.96 4.22
N ALA A 252 -16.88 33.67 3.90
CA ALA A 252 -16.44 34.39 2.72
C ALA A 252 -14.96 34.69 3.01
N CYS A 253 -14.06 34.61 2.05
CA CYS A 253 -12.79 35.34 2.13
C CYS A 253 -12.13 35.40 0.75
N ALA A 254 -12.09 36.61 0.22
CA ALA A 254 -11.16 37.07 -0.80
C ALA A 254 -10.63 38.43 -0.32
N PRO A 255 -9.58 38.97 -0.94
CA PRO A 255 -8.18 38.68 -0.67
C PRO A 255 -7.53 39.84 0.10
N ARG A 256 -6.33 39.62 0.67
CA ARG A 256 -5.52 40.71 1.22
C ARG A 256 -4.13 40.65 0.61
N ASP A 257 -3.84 41.66 -0.21
CA ASP A 257 -2.50 42.03 -0.64
C ASP A 257 -1.66 42.47 0.57
N SER A 258 -0.44 41.97 0.65
CA SER A 258 0.66 42.71 1.27
C SER A 258 2.00 42.17 0.76
N HIS A 259 2.66 43.00 -0.04
CA HIS A 259 4.10 42.98 -0.27
C HIS A 259 4.86 43.04 1.06
N GLU A 260 5.73 42.07 1.33
CA GLU A 260 6.90 42.29 2.18
C GLU A 260 8.07 41.45 1.66
N LYS A 261 9.07 42.13 1.09
CA LYS A 261 10.38 41.56 0.74
C LYS A 261 11.17 41.32 2.04
N LYS A 262 11.55 40.08 2.32
CA LYS A 262 12.66 39.75 3.24
C LYS A 262 13.54 38.65 2.66
N GLY A 263 14.83 38.83 2.89
CA GLY A 263 15.93 38.22 2.15
C GLY A 263 15.98 36.71 2.15
N GLU A 264 16.38 36.18 1.00
CA GLU A 264 16.79 34.81 0.78
C GLU A 264 17.97 34.46 1.70
N ALA A 265 17.76 33.46 2.57
CA ALA A 265 18.83 32.65 3.11
C ALA A 265 18.80 31.32 2.34
N GLU A 266 19.85 31.07 1.56
CA GLU A 266 20.03 29.82 0.82
C GLU A 266 19.91 28.61 1.76
N PRO A 267 19.02 27.63 1.47
CA PRO A 267 19.02 26.38 2.20
C PRO A 267 20.27 25.59 1.81
N LYS A 268 21.13 25.33 2.80
CA LYS A 268 22.30 24.46 2.63
C LYS A 268 21.83 23.07 2.15
N PRO A 269 22.44 22.51 1.09
CA PRO A 269 22.08 21.17 0.63
C PRO A 269 22.38 20.09 1.67
N TRP A 270 21.39 19.23 1.89
CA TRP A 270 21.39 18.11 2.85
C TRP A 270 22.25 16.89 2.43
N TRP A 271 22.91 16.93 1.28
CA TRP A 271 23.64 15.78 0.71
C TRP A 271 25.14 15.70 1.09
N LYS A 272 25.59 16.37 2.17
CA LYS A 272 26.96 16.24 2.69
C LYS A 272 27.16 15.11 3.73
N ILE A 273 26.30 14.10 3.72
CA ILE A 273 26.52 12.86 4.45
C ILE A 273 26.18 11.75 3.48
N TRP A 274 27.21 11.14 2.89
CA TRP A 274 27.37 9.81 2.27
C TRP A 274 28.54 9.89 1.29
#